data_AF-A0A2N3FQD9-F1
#
_entry.id   AF-A0A2N3FQD9-F1
#
_cell.length_a   1.000
_cell.length_b   1.000
_cell.length_c   1.000
_cell.angle_alpha   90.00
_cell.angle_beta   90.00
_cell.angle_gamma   90.00
#
_symmetry.space_group_name_H-M   'P 1'
#
loop_
_entity.id
_entity.type
_entity.pdbx_description
1 polymer ?
#
loop_
_entity_poly.entity_id
_entity_poly.type
_entity_poly.pdbx_seq_one_letter_code
_entity_poly.pdbx_strand_id
1 'polypeptide(L)' 'MAIVLTILVLAVVAFMSGRVPMGIVALGVALALWATGVLTLTQALAGFGDPTVIFIAT' A
#
# COMPACT_ATOMS: atom_id res chain seq x y z
N MET A 1 6.20 16.07 0.18
CA MET A 1 7.19 15.15 0.79
C MET A 1 6.77 14.67 2.18
N ALA A 2 6.38 15.56 3.11
CA ALA A 2 5.95 15.16 4.46
C ALA A 2 4.77 14.16 4.48
N ILE A 3 3.75 14.35 3.63
CA ILE A 3 2.55 13.49 3.57
C ILE A 3 2.90 12.04 3.19
N VAL A 4 3.82 11.86 2.24
CA VAL A 4 4.25 10.53 1.78
C VAL A 4 5.00 9.81 2.90
N LEU A 5 5.88 10.52 3.61
CA LEU A 5 6.62 9.96 4.75
C LEU A 5 5.69 9.56 5.90
N THR A 6 4.64 10.34 6.19
CA THR A 6 3.65 9.95 7.22
C THR A 6 2.88 8.69 6.84
N ILE A 7 2.52 8.54 5.56
CA ILE A 7 1.83 7.33 5.09
C ILE A 7 2.77 6.12 5.12
N LEU A 8 4.05 6.32 4.77
CA LEU A 8 5.07 5.28 4.86
C LEU A 8 5.23 4.78 6.30
N VAL A 9 5.36 5.68 7.28
CA VAL A 9 5.49 5.31 8.69
C VAL A 9 4.24 4.56 9.19
N LEU A 10 3.04 5.03 8.83
CA LEU A 10 1.80 4.33 9.17
C LEU A 10 1.72 2.93 8.53
N ALA A 11 2.13 2.80 7.27
CA ALA A 11 2.18 1.52 6.57
C ALA A 11 3.14 0.54 7.25
N VAL A 12 4.33 1.01 7.64
CA VAL A 12 5.34 0.19 8.34
C VAL A 12 4.81 -0.27 9.70
N VAL A 13 4.19 0.61 10.48
CA VAL A 13 3.61 0.25 11.78
C VAL A 13 2.47 -0.77 11.62
N ALA A 14 1.62 -0.60 10.61
CA ALA A 14 0.55 -1.55 10.30
C ALA A 14 1.10 -2.94 9.90
N PHE A 15 2.18 -2.97 9.11
CA PHE A 15 2.89 -4.20 8.75
C PHE A 15 3.55 -4.87 9.97
N MET A 16 4.24 -4.08 10.79
CA MET A 16 4.95 -4.58 11.97
C MET A 16 4.01 -5.12 13.04
N SER A 17 2.76 -4.64 13.10
CA SER A 17 1.81 -5.09 14.11
C SER A 17 1.48 -6.58 14.00
N GLY A 18 1.71 -7.23 12.84
CA GLY A 18 1.59 -8.69 12.65
C GLY A 18 0.19 -9.30 12.91
N ARG A 19 -0.78 -8.47 13.32
CA ARG A 19 -2.15 -8.89 13.65
C ARG A 19 -3.09 -8.89 12.44
N VAL A 20 -2.69 -8.22 11.37
CA VAL A 20 -3.50 -8.05 10.16
C VAL A 20 -2.81 -8.80 9.01
N PRO A 21 -3.53 -9.65 8.25
CA PRO A 21 -3.00 -10.28 7.05
C PRO A 21 -2.36 -9.26 6.11
N MET A 22 -1.18 -9.58 5.59
CA MET A 22 -0.38 -8.67 4.76
C MET A 22 -1.14 -8.11 3.55
N GLY A 23 -2.04 -8.91 2.95
CA GLY A 23 -2.90 -8.45 1.85
C GLY A 23 -3.89 -7.36 2.25
N ILE A 24 -4.45 -7.44 3.47
CA ILE A 24 -5.37 -6.42 3.99
C ILE A 24 -4.61 -5.13 4.29
N VAL A 25 -3.39 -5.23 4.82
CA VAL A 25 -2.52 -4.06 5.04
C VAL A 25 -2.19 -3.38 3.71
N ALA A 26 -1.82 -4.15 2.68
CA ALA A 26 -1.53 -3.62 1.35
C ALA A 26 -2.73 -2.86 0.74
N LEU A 27 -3.94 -3.43 0.84
CA LEU A 27 -5.17 -2.75 0.40
C LEU A 27 -5.44 -1.46 1.19
N GLY A 28 -5.24 -1.50 2.51
CA GLY A 28 -5.38 -0.32 3.36
C GLY A 28 -4.41 0.81 2.99
N VAL A 29 -3.17 0.48 2.65
CA VAL A 29 -2.16 1.46 2.21
C VAL A 29 -2.53 2.06 0.84
N ALA A 30 -2.97 1.24 -0.11
CA ALA A 30 -3.42 1.73 -1.42
C ALA A 30 -4.60 2.71 -1.29
N LEU A 31 -5.59 2.37 -0.44
CA LEU A 31 -6.73 3.24 -0.14
C LEU A 31 -6.31 4.53 0.58
N ALA A 32 -5.35 4.47 1.51
CA ALA A 32 -4.84 5.65 2.21
C ALA A 32 -4.10 6.61 1.26
N LEU A 33 -3.30 6.09 0.32
CA LEU A 33 -2.61 6.89 -0.69
C LEU A 33 -3.58 7.57 -1.67
N TRP A 34 -4.66 6.87 -2.03
CA TRP A 34 -5.74 7.44 -2.84
C TRP A 34 -6.55 8.49 -2.08
N ALA A 35 -6.97 8.20 -0.85
CA ALA A 35 -7.78 9.09 -0.02
C ALA A 35 -7.06 10.39 0.36
N THR A 36 -5.72 10.36 0.45
CA THR A 36 -4.89 11.55 0.71
C THR A 36 -4.60 12.37 -0.54
N GLY A 37 -5.06 11.93 -1.73
CA GLY A 37 -4.83 12.61 -3.01
C GLY A 37 -3.38 12.58 -3.48
N VAL A 38 -2.54 11.76 -2.84
CA VAL A 38 -1.12 11.63 -3.17
C VAL A 38 -0.95 10.86 -4.47
N LEU A 39 -1.73 9.78 -4.65
CA LEU A 39 -1.78 8.98 -5.86
C LEU A 39 -3.21 8.91 -6.41
N THR A 40 -3.34 8.82 -7.74
CA THR A 40 -4.61 8.45 -8.38
C THR A 40 -4.94 6.98 -8.10
N LEU A 41 -6.22 6.58 -8.23
CA LEU A 41 -6.66 5.21 -7.94
C LEU A 41 -5.88 4.17 -8.77
N THR A 42 -5.66 4.48 -10.05
CA THR A 42 -4.88 3.64 -10.97
C THR A 42 -3.41 3.53 -10.54
N GLN A 43 -2.78 4.60 -10.07
CA GLN A 43 -1.41 4.53 -9.55
C GLN A 43 -1.33 3.77 -8.23
N ALA A 44 -2.31 3.93 -7.34
CA ALA A 44 -2.33 3.21 -6.06
C ALA A 44 -2.49 1.69 -6.26
N LEU A 45 -3.19 1.27 -7.32
CA LEU A 45 -3.39 -0.14 -7.67
C LEU A 45 -2.32 -0.71 -8.61
N ALA A 46 -1.47 0.13 -9.21
CA ALA A 46 -0.46 -0.29 -10.19
C ALA A 46 0.53 -1.33 -9.63
N GLY A 47 0.83 -1.28 -8.32
CA GLY A 47 1.71 -2.25 -7.66
C GLY A 47 1.15 -3.68 -7.62
N PHE A 48 -0.18 -3.86 -7.64
CA PHE A 48 -0.78 -5.19 -7.71
C PHE A 48 -0.74 -5.80 -9.12
N GLY A 49 -0.66 -4.96 -10.14
CA GLY A 49 -0.55 -5.37 -11.55
C GLY A 49 0.89 -5.54 -12.04
N ASP A 50 1.89 -5.35 -11.17
CA ASP A 50 3.28 -5.49 -11.56
C ASP A 50 3.59 -6.95 -11.93
N PRO A 51 4.22 -7.22 -13.10
CA PRO A 51 4.52 -8.57 -13.54
C PRO A 51 5.30 -9.36 -12.49
N THR A 52 6.20 -8.70 -11.77
CA THR A 52 6.97 -9.31 -10.68
C THR A 52 6.04 -9.79 -9.58
N VAL A 53 5.11 -8.94 -9.12
CA VAL A 53 4.15 -9.27 -8.04
C VAL A 53 3.22 -10.41 -8.44
N ILE A 54 2.75 -10.41 -9.68
CA ILE A 54 1.92 -11.48 -10.23
C ILE A 54 2.69 -12.81 -10.29
N PHE A 55 3.97 -12.78 -10.65
CA PHE A 55 4.84 -13.95 -10.68
C PHE A 55 5.04 -14.59 -9.30
N ILE A 56 5.14 -13.80 -8.23
CA ILE A 56 5.30 -14.32 -6.85
C ILE A 56 3.98 -14.82 -6.27
N ALA A 57 2.84 -14.34 -6.80
CA ALA A 57 1.51 -14.74 -6.37
C ALA A 57 1.00 -16.03 -7.04
N THR A 58 1.69 -16.53 -8.07
CA THR A 58 1.36 -17.75 -8.82
C THR A 58 2.29 -18.89 -8.41
#